data_AF-A0A5C7ARW6-F1
#
_entry.id   AF-A0A5C7ARW6-F1
#
_cell.length_a   1.000
_cell.length_b   1.000
_cell.length_c   1.000
_cell.angle_alpha   90.00
_cell.angle_beta   90.00
_cell.angle_gamma   90.00
#
_symmetry.space_group_name_H-M   'P 1'
#
loop_
_entity.id
_entity.type
_entity.pdbx_description
1 polymer ?
#
loop_
_entity_poly.entity_id
_entity_poly.type
_entity_poly.pdbx_seq_one_letter_code
_entity_poly.pdbx_strand_id
1 'polypeptide(L)' 'MRFISTASSFLFAFLLTTGLSYSQIPQNTPKPTGPIDLSRTSNVVIFIVIPVVILIIYLIFRRRISKVKKEKNEKMR' A
#
# COMPACT_ATOMS: atom_id res chain seq x y z
N MET A 1 -5.06 -30.87 -5.59
CA MET A 1 -4.96 -29.40 -5.73
C MET A 1 -5.71 -28.56 -4.69
N ARG A 2 -6.64 -29.10 -3.88
CA ARG A 2 -7.39 -28.30 -2.87
C ARG A 2 -6.55 -27.88 -1.65
N PHE A 3 -5.61 -28.72 -1.20
CA PHE A 3 -4.77 -28.48 -0.01
C PHE A 3 -3.77 -27.31 -0.15
N ILE A 4 -3.28 -27.05 -1.37
CA ILE A 4 -2.34 -25.95 -1.64
C ILE A 4 -3.05 -24.60 -1.54
N SER A 5 -4.31 -24.54 -2.01
CA SER A 5 -5.15 -23.33 -1.94
C SER A 5 -5.52 -22.97 -0.49
N THR A 6 -5.84 -23.97 0.33
CA THR A 6 -6.13 -23.75 1.75
C THR A 6 -4.88 -23.32 2.52
N ALA A 7 -3.73 -23.96 2.28
CA ALA A 7 -2.46 -23.58 2.91
C ALA A 7 -2.03 -22.14 2.54
N SER A 8 -2.18 -21.75 1.28
CA SER A 8 -1.92 -20.39 0.82
C SER A 8 -2.86 -19.36 1.48
N SER A 9 -4.12 -19.73 1.73
CA SER A 9 -5.09 -18.84 2.37
C SER A 9 -4.76 -18.62 3.86
N PHE A 10 -4.31 -19.66 4.55
CA PHE A 10 -3.82 -19.56 5.93
C PHE A 10 -2.54 -18.73 6.04
N LEU A 11 -1.60 -18.92 5.09
CA LEU A 11 -0.38 -18.12 5.03
C LEU A 11 -0.70 -16.63 4.81
N PHE A 12 -1.64 -16.33 3.92
CA PHE A 12 -2.10 -14.96 3.68
C PHE A 12 -2.78 -14.35 4.91
N ALA A 13 -3.66 -15.10 5.59
CA ALA A 13 -4.29 -14.65 6.83
C ALA A 13 -3.26 -14.39 7.95
N PHE A 14 -2.26 -15.25 8.09
CA PHE A 14 -1.17 -15.09 9.05
C PHE A 14 -0.29 -13.86 8.76
N LEU A 15 -0.04 -13.56 7.48
CA LEU A 15 0.68 -12.34 7.10
C LEU A 15 -0.12 -11.07 7.45
N LEU A 16 -1.46 -11.11 7.30
CA LEU A 16 -2.31 -9.96 7.62
C LEU A 16 -2.43 -9.68 9.12
N THR A 17 -2.36 -10.69 9.98
CA THR A 17 -2.49 -10.49 11.45
C THR A 17 -1.30 -9.76 12.06
N THR A 18 -0.09 -9.93 11.50
CA THR A 18 1.11 -9.24 12.00
C THR A 18 1.03 -7.71 11.85
N GLY A 19 0.32 -7.21 10.84
CA GLY A 19 0.13 -5.78 10.61
C GLY A 19 -0.80 -5.11 11.63
N LEU A 20 -1.72 -5.86 12.24
CA LEU A 20 -2.69 -5.32 13.20
C LEU A 20 -2.08 -5.08 14.59
N SER A 21 -1.03 -5.83 14.96
CA SER A 21 -0.39 -5.75 16.27
C SER A 21 0.37 -4.44 16.52
N TYR A 22 0.87 -3.79 15.45
CA TYR A 22 1.65 -2.54 15.57
C TYR A 22 0.81 -1.25 15.53
N SER A 23 -0.52 -1.35 15.46
CA SER A 23 -1.42 -0.18 15.35
C SER A 23 -2.05 0.26 16.68
N GLN A 24 -1.60 -0.26 17.83
CA GLN A 24 -2.12 0.18 19.12
C GLN A 24 -1.68 1.62 19.41
N ILE A 25 -2.65 2.53 19.54
CA ILE A 25 -2.38 3.92 19.94
C ILE A 25 -2.08 3.92 21.44
N PRO A 26 -0.87 4.30 21.86
CA PRO A 26 -0.54 4.39 23.28
C PRO A 26 -1.46 5.40 23.98
N GLN A 27 -2.20 4.93 25.00
CA GLN A 27 -3.25 5.72 25.67
C GLN A 27 -2.70 6.80 26.60
N ASN A 28 -1.46 6.64 27.09
CA ASN A 28 -0.86 7.51 28.11
C ASN A 28 0.36 8.31 27.63
N THR A 29 0.67 8.28 26.33
CA THR A 29 1.75 9.12 25.78
C THR A 29 1.19 10.44 25.27
N PRO A 30 1.88 11.57 25.53
CA PRO A 30 1.46 12.85 25.00
C PRO A 30 1.35 12.77 23.49
N LYS A 31 0.18 13.15 22.96
CA LYS A 31 -0.02 13.20 21.51
C LYS A 31 0.79 14.35 20.95
N PRO A 32 1.46 14.19 19.79
CA PRO A 32 2.06 15.32 19.12
C PRO A 32 0.95 16.33 18.82
N THR A 33 1.03 17.49 19.47
CA THR A 33 0.02 18.54 19.39
C THR A 33 0.69 19.73 18.71
N GLY A 34 0.20 20.13 17.54
CA GLY A 34 0.75 21.22 16.74
C GLY A 34 0.93 20.85 15.25
N PRO A 35 1.33 21.82 14.41
CA PRO A 35 1.62 21.58 13.00
C PRO A 35 2.72 20.54 12.82
N ILE A 36 2.64 19.76 11.73
CA ILE A 36 3.70 18.82 11.37
C ILE A 36 4.97 19.62 11.02
N ASP A 37 6.05 19.38 11.74
CA ASP A 37 7.35 19.98 11.49
C ASP A 37 8.02 19.34 10.27
N LEU A 38 8.03 20.05 9.14
CA LEU A 38 8.64 19.58 7.89
C LEU A 38 10.15 19.84 7.80
N SER A 39 10.78 20.43 8.83
CA SER A 39 12.25 20.52 8.88
C SER A 39 12.90 19.16 9.15
N ARG A 40 12.14 18.21 9.71
CA ARG A 40 12.59 16.84 9.97
C ARG A 40 12.44 15.97 8.73
N THR A 41 13.54 15.37 8.30
CA THR A 41 13.58 14.44 7.16
C THR A 41 12.54 13.32 7.27
N SER A 42 12.34 12.75 8.47
CA SER A 42 11.33 11.70 8.70
C SER A 42 9.91 12.15 8.33
N ASN A 43 9.55 13.38 8.71
CA ASN A 43 8.21 13.91 8.46
C ASN A 43 8.01 14.18 6.97
N VAL A 44 9.02 14.73 6.30
CA VAL A 44 8.99 14.91 4.84
C VAL A 44 8.82 13.57 4.12
N VAL A 45 9.58 12.55 4.52
CA VAL A 45 9.52 11.23 3.89
C VAL A 45 8.12 10.61 4.07
N ILE A 46 7.60 10.59 5.29
CA ILE A 46 6.33 9.93 5.61
C ILE A 46 5.13 10.66 4.99
N PHE A 47 5.09 11.99 5.13
CA PHE A 47 3.90 12.77 4.76
C PHE A 47 3.92 13.29 3.32
N ILE A 48 5.08 13.29 2.64
CA ILE A 48 5.20 13.82 1.27
C ILE A 48 5.75 12.76 0.32
N VAL A 49 6.94 12.22 0.59
CA VAL A 49 7.64 11.34 -0.36
C VAL A 49 6.88 10.04 -0.61
N ILE A 50 6.45 9.35 0.45
CA ILE A 50 5.70 8.08 0.31
C ILE A 50 4.41 8.29 -0.51
N PRO A 51 3.51 9.25 -0.20
CA PRO A 51 2.32 9.53 -1.00
C PRO A 51 2.63 9.83 -2.48
N VAL A 52 3.67 10.63 -2.75
CA VAL A 52 4.06 10.99 -4.13
C VAL A 52 4.57 9.77 -4.88
N VAL A 53 5.38 8.92 -4.26
CA VAL A 53 5.87 7.67 -4.87
C VAL A 53 4.71 6.74 -5.21
N ILE A 54 3.75 6.57 -4.30
CA ILE A 54 2.54 5.78 -4.54
C ILE A 54 1.78 6.32 -5.76
N LEU A 55 1.62 7.65 -5.85
CA LEU A 55 0.95 8.29 -6.98
C LEU A 55 1.69 8.05 -8.30
N ILE A 56 3.02 8.18 -8.32
CA ILE A 56 3.84 7.92 -9.52
C ILE A 56 3.70 6.47 -9.98
N ILE A 57 3.82 5.51 -9.05
CA ILE A 57 3.65 4.08 -9.35
C ILE A 57 2.25 3.85 -9.92
N TYR A 58 1.21 4.37 -9.27
CA TYR A 58 -0.17 4.25 -9.75
C TYR A 58 -0.33 4.77 -11.19
N LEU A 59 0.23 5.94 -11.52
CA LEU A 59 0.16 6.50 -12.87
C LEU A 59 0.87 5.63 -13.92
N ILE A 60 2.03 5.05 -13.58
CA ILE A 60 2.74 4.12 -14.45
C ILE A 60 1.89 2.88 -14.71
N PHE A 61 1.31 2.29 -13.66
CA PHE A 61 0.44 1.11 -13.78
C PHE A 61 -0.83 1.40 -14.58
N ARG A 62 -1.47 2.55 -14.35
CA ARG A 62 -2.68 2.98 -15.08
C ARG A 62 -2.46 3.02 -16.59
N ARG A 63 -1.28 3.48 -17.03
CA ARG A 63 -0.90 3.52 -18.45
C ARG A 63 -0.72 2.12 -19.03
N ARG A 64 -0.10 1.19 -18.29
CA ARG A 64 0.10 -0.19 -18.77
C ARG A 64 -1.22 -0.95 -18.95
N ILE A 65 -2.13 -0.84 -17.98
CA ILE A 65 -3.44 -1.52 -18.04
C ILE A 65 -4.24 -1.06 -19.26
N SER A 66 -4.14 0.23 -19.61
CA SER A 66 -4.85 0.80 -20.76
C SER A 66 -4.33 0.27 -22.10
N LYS A 67 -3.03 -0.04 -22.22
CA LYS A 67 -2.45 -0.64 -23.43
C LYS A 67 -2.91 -2.08 -23.63
N VAL A 68 -2.81 -2.90 -22.57
CA VAL A 68 -3.24 -4.30 -22.61
C VAL A 68 -4.72 -4.44 -22.96
N LYS A 69 -5.58 -3.52 -22.48
CA LYS A 69 -7.01 -3.52 -22.81
C LYS A 69 -7.28 -3.23 -24.29
N LYS A 70 -6.49 -2.34 -24.92
CA LYS A 70 -6.62 -2.02 -26.35
C LYS A 70 -6.20 -3.21 -27.24
N GLU A 71 -5.03 -3.79 -26.96
CA GLU A 71 -4.53 -4.96 -27.69
C GLU A 71 -5.49 -6.17 -27.61
N LYS A 72 -6.12 -6.38 -26.45
CA LYS A 72 -7.13 -7.45 -26.29
C LYS A 72 -8.38 -7.19 -27.14
N ASN A 73 -8.85 -5.95 -27.23
CA ASN A 73 -10.04 -5.61 -28.01
C ASN A 73 -9.77 -5.67 -29.53
N GLU A 74 -8.56 -5.35 -29.98
CA GLU A 74 -8.16 -5.51 -31.38
C GLU A 74 -8.04 -6.98 -31.78
N LYS A 75 -7.56 -7.87 -30.89
CA LYS A 75 -7.52 -9.31 -31.16
C LYS A 75 -8.89 -10.01 -31.15
N MET A 76 -9.92 -9.41 -30.56
CA MET A 76 -11.28 -9.97 -30.52
C MET A 76 -12.21 -9.37 -31.59
N ARG A 77 -11.72 -8.44 -32.41
CA ARG A 77 -12.38 -7.96 -33.62
C ARG A 77 -11.79 -8.65 -34.83
#